data_AF-A0A7S2V111-F1
#
_entry.id   AF-A0A7S2V111-F1
#
_cell.length_a   1.000
_cell.length_b   1.000
_cell.length_c   1.000
_cell.angle_alpha   90.00
_cell.angle_beta   90.00
_cell.angle_gamma   90.00
#
_symmetry.space_group_name_H-M   'P 1'
#
loop_
_entity.id
_entity.type
_entity.pdbx_description
1 polymer ?
#
loop_
_entity_poly.entity_id
_entity_poly.type
_entity_poly.pdbx_seq_one_letter_code
_entity_poly.pdbx_strand_id
1 'polypeptide(L)'
;MHFLSLSLQRASAIHLAAYGNFSAPKAQEVVVARGAWLELLRPDDQTGKLTGVHSQHTFGVVRSLLPFRLTGGTKDYLVVGGDSGRISILEFDAEKNRFKVVHQETFG
;
A
#
# COMPACT_ATOMS: atom_id res chain seq x y z
N MET A 1 4.49 32.84 2.18
CA MET A 1 3.87 31.83 1.29
C MET A 1 2.36 31.94 1.45
N HIS A 2 1.60 32.08 0.34
CA HIS A 2 0.16 32.41 0.37
C HIS A 2 -0.74 31.45 -0.43
N PHE A 3 -0.22 30.30 -0.87
CA PHE A 3 -0.99 29.31 -1.63
C PHE A 3 -1.10 27.98 -0.88
N LEU A 4 -2.26 27.31 -1.04
CA LEU A 4 -2.55 25.98 -0.50
C LEU A 4 -2.94 25.04 -1.65
N SER A 5 -2.21 23.92 -1.78
CA SER A 5 -2.54 22.86 -2.73
C SER A 5 -3.40 21.79 -2.04
N LEU A 6 -4.52 21.42 -2.65
CA LEU A 6 -5.43 20.39 -2.16
C LEU A 6 -5.93 19.52 -3.31
N SER A 7 -5.89 18.20 -3.15
CA SER A 7 -6.36 17.24 -4.16
C SER A 7 -7.85 16.92 -3.95
N LEU A 8 -8.71 17.36 -4.88
CA LEU A 8 -10.15 17.06 -4.87
C LEU A 8 -10.44 15.63 -5.32
N GLN A 9 -9.76 15.20 -6.38
CA GLN A 9 -9.84 13.85 -6.91
C GLN A 9 -8.44 13.27 -7.07
N ARG A 10 -8.24 12.07 -6.53
CA ARG A 10 -6.97 11.36 -6.60
C ARG A 10 -6.79 10.70 -7.97
N ALA A 11 -5.54 10.39 -8.30
CA ALA A 11 -5.23 9.61 -9.49
C ALA A 11 -5.99 8.28 -9.47
N SER A 12 -6.60 7.91 -10.60
CA SER A 12 -7.38 6.68 -10.74
C SER A 12 -6.62 5.57 -11.47
N ALA A 13 -5.60 5.89 -12.27
CA ALA A 13 -4.80 4.89 -12.96
C ALA A 13 -4.04 4.01 -11.96
N ILE A 14 -4.15 2.68 -12.12
CA ILE A 14 -3.38 1.69 -11.37
C ILE A 14 -2.19 1.31 -12.22
N HIS A 15 -0.98 1.58 -11.74
CA HIS A 15 0.24 1.18 -12.45
C HIS A 15 0.95 -0.03 -11.82
N LEU A 16 0.67 -0.33 -10.55
CA LEU A 16 1.18 -1.52 -9.85
C LEU A 16 0.09 -2.10 -8.96
N ALA A 17 0.07 -3.42 -8.82
CA ALA A 17 -0.84 -4.13 -7.93
C ALA A 17 -0.13 -5.34 -7.30
N ALA A 18 -0.43 -5.60 -6.03
CA ALA A 18 0.11 -6.71 -5.25
C ALA A 18 -1.01 -7.38 -4.47
N TYR A 19 -1.24 -8.67 -4.72
CA TYR A 19 -2.20 -9.48 -3.98
C TYR A 19 -1.57 -10.07 -2.72
N GLY A 20 -2.34 -10.15 -1.62
CA GLY A 20 -1.87 -10.72 -0.36
C GLY A 20 -2.91 -10.66 0.76
N ASN A 21 -2.53 -11.14 1.94
CA ASN A 21 -3.26 -11.05 3.20
C ASN A 21 -2.58 -9.99 4.09
N PHE A 22 -2.90 -8.71 3.90
CA PHE A 22 -2.17 -7.62 4.54
C PHE A 22 -2.74 -7.27 5.91
N SER A 23 -4.07 -7.23 6.05
CA SER A 23 -4.72 -6.83 7.29
C SER A 23 -4.91 -7.97 8.29
N ALA A 24 -5.24 -9.16 7.81
CA ALA A 24 -5.58 -10.33 8.61
C ALA A 24 -5.26 -11.63 7.87
N PRO A 25 -5.07 -12.75 8.59
CA PRO A 25 -4.86 -14.06 7.99
C PRO A 25 -5.99 -14.42 7.03
N LYS A 26 -5.65 -14.94 5.85
CA LYS A 26 -6.59 -15.36 4.79
C LYS A 26 -7.46 -14.24 4.19
N ALA A 27 -7.28 -12.98 4.59
CA ALA A 27 -7.98 -11.85 3.97
C ALA A 27 -7.53 -11.69 2.52
N GLN A 28 -8.42 -11.87 1.55
CA GLN A 28 -8.07 -11.68 0.14
C GLN A 28 -8.03 -10.19 -0.17
N GLU A 29 -6.84 -9.62 -0.37
CA GLU A 29 -6.69 -8.19 -0.54
C GLU A 29 -5.70 -7.86 -1.65
N VAL A 30 -5.83 -6.65 -2.20
CA VAL A 30 -4.95 -6.14 -3.24
C VAL A 30 -4.49 -4.75 -2.84
N VAL A 31 -3.18 -4.57 -2.67
CA VAL A 31 -2.59 -3.23 -2.60
C VAL A 31 -2.33 -2.74 -4.01
N VAL A 32 -2.78 -1.52 -4.31
CA VAL A 32 -2.56 -0.87 -5.61
C VAL A 32 -1.81 0.44 -5.43
N ALA A 33 -0.93 0.75 -6.38
CA ALA A 33 -0.34 2.08 -6.51
C ALA A 33 -1.11 2.89 -7.56
N ARG A 34 -1.50 4.11 -7.19
CA ARG A 34 -2.12 5.10 -8.09
C ARG A 34 -1.35 6.41 -8.03
N GLY A 35 -0.40 6.59 -8.94
CA GLY A 35 0.54 7.71 -8.88
C GLY A 35 1.31 7.70 -7.55
N ALA A 36 1.14 8.73 -6.73
CA ALA A 36 1.78 8.86 -5.41
C ALA A 36 0.98 8.24 -4.25
N TRP A 37 -0.14 7.57 -4.52
CA TRP A 37 -0.98 6.94 -3.51
C TRP A 37 -0.80 5.42 -3.46
N LEU A 38 -0.78 4.86 -2.26
CA LEU A 38 -1.01 3.45 -2.00
C LEU A 38 -2.43 3.26 -1.48
N GLU A 39 -3.10 2.23 -1.97
CA GLU A 39 -4.47 1.91 -1.57
C GLU A 39 -4.61 0.41 -1.34
N LEU A 40 -5.18 0.02 -0.21
CA LEU A 40 -5.53 -1.36 0.12
C LEU A 40 -7.00 -1.59 -0.25
N LEU A 41 -7.24 -2.52 -1.16
CA LEU A 41 -8.56 -2.90 -1.63
C LEU A 41 -8.91 -4.31 -1.15
N ARG A 42 -10.20 -4.54 -0.86
CA ARG A 42 -10.74 -5.85 -0.53
C ARG A 42 -12.02 -6.12 -1.33
N PRO A 43 -12.14 -7.27 -2.01
CA PRO A 43 -13.40 -7.69 -2.58
C PRO A 43 -14.39 -8.02 -1.46
N ASP A 44 -15.62 -7.55 -1.63
CA ASP A 44 -16.74 -7.91 -0.78
C ASP A 44 -17.26 -9.30 -1.18
N ASP A 45 -17.30 -10.23 -0.23
CA ASP A 45 -17.63 -11.64 -0.49
C ASP A 45 -19.07 -11.86 -0.99
N GLN A 46 -20.00 -10.94 -0.67
CA GLN A 46 -21.41 -11.08 -1.03
C GLN A 46 -21.70 -10.46 -2.40
N THR A 47 -21.09 -9.30 -2.68
CA THR A 47 -21.39 -8.50 -3.87
C THR A 47 -20.35 -8.65 -4.97
N GLY A 48 -19.17 -9.18 -4.66
CA GLY A 48 -18.02 -9.26 -5.57
C GLY A 48 -17.39 -7.91 -5.92
N LYS A 49 -17.84 -6.82 -5.29
CA LYS A 49 -17.31 -5.46 -5.56
C LYS A 49 -16.03 -5.22 -4.78
N LEU A 50 -15.08 -4.51 -5.38
CA LEU A 50 -13.89 -4.03 -4.67
C LEU A 50 -14.23 -2.82 -3.81
N THR A 51 -13.85 -2.89 -2.54
CA THR A 51 -14.01 -1.82 -1.54
C THR A 51 -12.64 -1.34 -1.07
N GLY A 52 -12.52 -0.03 -0.82
CA GLY A 52 -11.29 0.55 -0.28
C GLY A 52 -11.21 0.37 1.23
N VAL A 53 -10.19 -0.34 1.71
CA VAL A 53 -9.90 -0.52 3.14
C VAL A 53 -9.14 0.69 3.68
N HIS A 54 -8.09 1.11 2.96
CA HIS A 54 -7.24 2.22 3.37
C HIS A 54 -6.57 2.88 2.16
N SER A 55 -6.24 4.16 2.27
CA SER A 55 -5.43 4.86 1.28
C SER A 55 -4.48 5.86 1.94
N GLN A 56 -3.23 5.87 1.49
CA GLN A 56 -2.15 6.67 2.05
C GLN A 56 -1.29 7.30 0.95
N HIS A 57 -0.99 8.59 1.10
CA HIS A 57 -0.07 9.28 0.21
C HIS A 57 1.38 8.93 0.58
N THR A 58 2.20 8.60 -0.41
CA THR A 58 3.62 8.22 -0.22
C THR A 58 4.57 9.41 -0.36
N PHE A 59 4.11 10.52 -0.94
CA PHE A 59 4.91 11.72 -1.23
C PHE A 59 6.12 11.44 -2.14
N GLY A 60 5.98 10.46 -3.04
CA GLY A 60 6.96 10.13 -4.06
C GLY A 60 6.32 9.30 -5.18
N VAL A 61 7.16 8.77 -6.06
CA VAL A 61 6.76 7.88 -7.15
C VAL A 61 7.01 6.44 -6.76
N VAL A 62 5.94 5.65 -6.63
CA VAL A 62 6.04 4.21 -6.40
C VAL A 62 6.42 3.52 -7.72
N ARG A 63 7.57 2.84 -7.75
CA ARG A 63 8.13 2.19 -8.95
C ARG A 63 8.08 0.66 -8.89
N SER A 64 8.06 0.08 -7.69
CA SER A 64 7.86 -1.36 -7.51
C SER A 64 7.05 -1.65 -6.24
N LEU A 65 6.23 -2.71 -6.31
CA LEU A 65 5.46 -3.27 -5.20
C LEU A 65 5.62 -4.78 -5.20
N LEU A 66 6.09 -5.34 -4.08
CA LEU A 66 6.26 -6.79 -3.94
C LEU A 66 5.77 -7.24 -2.56
N PRO A 67 4.77 -8.14 -2.49
CA PRO A 67 4.36 -8.73 -1.23
C PRO A 67 5.31 -9.86 -0.84
N PHE A 68 5.53 -10.06 0.46
CA PHE A 68 6.22 -11.24 0.97
C PHE A 68 5.70 -11.64 2.35
N ARG A 69 5.91 -12.91 2.69
CA ARG A 69 5.54 -13.48 3.98
C ARG A 69 6.77 -14.06 4.65
N LEU A 70 6.89 -13.82 5.96
CA LEU A 70 7.90 -14.50 6.78
C LEU A 70 7.50 -15.97 6.97
N THR A 71 8.47 -16.88 7.07
CA THR A 71 8.21 -18.30 7.32
C THR A 71 7.39 -18.49 8.59
N GLY A 72 6.26 -19.18 8.50
CA GLY A 72 5.32 -19.36 9.62
C GLY A 72 4.45 -18.14 9.94
N GLY A 73 4.64 -17.02 9.23
CA GLY A 73 3.80 -15.83 9.34
C GLY A 73 2.41 -16.04 8.75
N THR A 74 1.47 -15.19 9.15
CA THR A 74 0.07 -15.24 8.70
C THR A 74 -0.37 -13.98 7.96
N LYS A 75 0.45 -12.92 8.00
CA LYS A 75 0.25 -11.66 7.30
C LYS A 75 1.38 -11.41 6.31
N ASP A 76 1.03 -10.74 5.22
CA ASP A 76 1.97 -10.29 4.20
C ASP A 76 2.47 -8.88 4.51
N TYR A 77 3.78 -8.72 4.36
CA TYR A 77 4.46 -7.44 4.31
C TYR A 77 4.53 -6.97 2.86
N LEU A 78 4.76 -5.68 2.67
CA LEU A 78 4.87 -5.06 1.35
C LEU A 78 6.20 -4.34 1.22
N VAL A 79 7.04 -4.80 0.28
CA VAL A 79 8.22 -4.06 -0.15
C VAL A 79 7.79 -3.01 -1.15
N VAL A 80 8.21 -1.76 -0.91
CA VAL A 80 7.96 -0.62 -1.77
C VAL A 80 9.30 -0.04 -2.23
N GLY A 81 9.50 -0.03 -3.54
CA GLY A 81 10.59 0.69 -4.18
C GLY A 81 10.09 2.00 -4.76
N GLY A 82 10.67 3.11 -4.31
CA GLY A 82 10.30 4.47 -4.75
C GLY A 82 11.44 5.21 -5.43
N ASP A 83 11.27 6.50 -5.62
CA ASP A 83 12.28 7.47 -6.08
C ASP A 83 13.12 8.07 -4.94
N SER A 84 12.86 7.69 -3.70
CA SER A 84 13.52 8.21 -2.49
C SER A 84 14.98 7.77 -2.30
N GLY A 85 15.50 6.86 -3.14
CA GLY A 85 16.80 6.20 -2.91
C GLY A 85 16.78 5.22 -1.72
N ARG A 86 15.58 4.78 -1.31
CA ARG A 86 15.38 3.85 -0.20
C ARG A 86 14.49 2.68 -0.59
N ILE A 87 14.76 1.53 0.02
CA ILE A 87 13.85 0.38 0.03
C ILE A 87 13.08 0.41 1.34
N SER A 88 11.75 0.41 1.27
CA SER A 88 10.89 0.47 2.45
C SER A 88 10.05 -0.79 2.55
N ILE A 89 10.00 -1.41 3.73
CA ILE A 89 9.12 -2.52 4.05
C ILE A 89 7.98 -2.00 4.91
N LEU A 90 6.76 -2.25 4.46
CA LEU A 90 5.53 -1.83 5.10
C LEU A 90 4.78 -3.03 5.69
N GLU A 91 4.18 -2.82 6.84
CA GLU A 91 3.16 -3.67 7.44
C GLU A 91 1.85 -2.87 7.53
N PHE A 92 0.71 -3.49 7.24
CA PHE A 92 -0.57 -2.83 7.45
C PHE A 92 -1.08 -3.05 8.89
N ASP A 93 -1.15 -1.95 9.65
CA ASP A 93 -1.70 -1.94 11.00
C ASP A 93 -3.23 -1.75 10.91
N ALA A 94 -3.97 -2.84 11.06
CA ALA A 94 -5.42 -2.85 10.96
C ALA A 94 -6.12 -2.10 12.12
N GLU A 95 -5.50 -2.03 13.30
CA GLU A 95 -6.07 -1.32 14.45
C GLU A 95 -5.96 0.20 14.25
N LYS A 96 -4.82 0.67 13.75
CA LYS A 96 -4.58 2.09 13.46
C LYS A 96 -5.00 2.50 12.05
N ASN A 97 -5.47 1.54 11.25
CA ASN A 97 -5.82 1.69 9.85
C ASN A 97 -4.78 2.50 9.06
N ARG A 98 -3.52 2.02 9.05
CA ARG A 98 -2.41 2.71 8.36
C ARG A 98 -1.31 1.77 7.89
N PHE A 99 -0.57 2.15 6.86
CA PHE A 99 0.70 1.50 6.54
C PHE A 99 1.81 1.99 7.48
N LYS A 100 2.39 1.06 8.23
CA LYS A 100 3.52 1.29 9.12
C LYS A 100 4.79 0.86 8.40
N VAL A 101 5.76 1.76 8.31
CA VAL A 101 7.12 1.42 7.89
C VAL A 101 7.76 0.59 9.01
N VAL A 102 8.09 -0.67 8.72
CA VAL A 102 8.75 -1.57 9.68
C VAL A 102 10.25 -1.65 9.45
N HIS A 103 10.69 -1.46 8.22
CA HIS A 103 12.11 -1.32 7.86
C HIS A 103 12.27 -0.31 6.74
N GLN A 104 13.38 0.42 6.74
CA GLN A 104 13.72 1.32 5.66
C GLN A 104 15.22 1.47 5.55
N GLU A 105 15.76 1.20 4.36
CA GLU A 105 17.19 1.18 4.13
C GLU A 105 17.54 2.03 2.92
N THR A 106 18.59 2.83 3.06
CA THR A 106 19.09 3.69 1.98
C THR A 106 20.10 2.89 1.17
N PHE A 107 20.01 2.97 -0.15
CA PHE A 107 20.91 2.27 -1.06
C PHE A 107 21.42 3.23 -2.15
N GLY A 108 22.52 2.85 -2.79
CA GLY A 108 23.25 3.67 -3.77
C GLY A 108 24.65 3.94 -3.28
#